data_AF-A0A7X7IV28-F1
#
_entry.id   AF-A0A7X7IV28-F1
#
_cell.length_a   1.000
_cell.length_b   1.000
_cell.length_c   1.000
_cell.angle_alpha   90.00
_cell.angle_beta   90.00
_cell.angle_gamma   90.00
#
_symmetry.space_group_name_H-M   'P 1'
#
loop_
_entity.id
_entity.type
_entity.pdbx_description
1 polymer ?
#
loop_
_entity_poly.entity_id
_entity_poly.type
_entity_poly.pdbx_seq_one_letter_code
_entity_poly.pdbx_strand_id
1 'polypeptide(L)' 'MPAFRHRRQAVYGKDPIFPIAGTRRAFRKLRGIYDACGASDQCRLVVGPEGHRFYADLAWPAMQKAMRRR' A
#
# COMPACT_ATOMS: atom_id res chain seq x y z
N MET A 1 23.65 2.21 10.35
CA MET A 1 22.85 1.78 9.18
C MET A 1 21.49 2.44 9.26
N PRO A 2 21.01 3.22 8.28
CA PRO A 2 19.88 4.12 8.49
C PRO A 2 18.56 3.34 8.57
N ALA A 3 17.75 3.67 9.56
CA ALA A 3 16.42 3.11 9.78
C ALA A 3 15.46 3.58 8.68
N PHE A 4 15.10 2.69 7.75
CA PHE A 4 14.19 2.99 6.66
C PHE A 4 12.73 2.97 7.16
N ARG A 5 12.07 4.12 6.99
CA ARG A 5 10.76 4.47 7.55
C ARG A 5 9.61 4.08 6.64
N HIS A 6 8.53 3.65 7.28
CA HIS A 6 7.31 3.09 6.71
C HIS A 6 6.50 4.07 5.84
N ARG A 7 6.13 3.66 4.61
CA ARG A 7 5.07 4.31 3.80
C ARG A 7 4.18 3.27 3.12
N ARG A 8 2.86 3.51 3.06
CA ARG A 8 1.82 2.59 2.51
C ARG A 8 0.86 3.34 1.59
N GLN A 9 0.24 2.61 0.65
CA GLN A 9 -0.68 3.18 -0.34
C GLN A 9 -1.97 2.34 -0.45
N ALA A 10 -3.12 3.03 -0.51
CA ALA A 10 -4.46 2.44 -0.68
C ALA A 10 -4.98 2.76 -2.09
N VAL A 11 -5.74 1.83 -2.69
CA VAL A 11 -6.12 1.87 -4.11
C VAL A 11 -7.53 1.28 -4.32
N TYR A 12 -8.21 1.74 -5.37
CA TYR A 12 -9.61 1.46 -5.70
C TYR A 12 -9.76 0.21 -6.60
N GLY A 13 -10.78 -0.63 -6.35
CA GLY A 13 -10.95 -1.91 -7.04
C GLY A 13 -11.71 -1.83 -8.37
N LYS A 14 -12.75 -0.99 -8.45
CA LYS A 14 -13.64 -0.82 -9.62
C LYS A 14 -13.73 0.64 -10.06
N ASP A 15 -12.59 1.28 -10.26
CA ASP A 15 -12.52 2.69 -10.66
C ASP A 15 -12.17 2.81 -12.16
N PRO A 16 -13.10 3.29 -13.01
CA PRO A 16 -12.84 3.47 -14.44
C PRO A 16 -11.90 4.65 -14.74
N ILE A 17 -11.78 5.62 -13.84
CA ILE A 17 -10.88 6.78 -13.97
C ILE A 17 -9.45 6.37 -13.59
N PHE A 18 -9.31 5.51 -12.57
CA PHE A 18 -8.02 4.98 -12.12
C PHE A 18 -7.99 3.44 -12.11
N PRO A 19 -7.78 2.78 -13.26
CA PRO A 19 -7.76 1.33 -13.35
C PRO A 19 -6.69 0.69 -12.44
N ILE A 20 -7.13 -0.23 -11.59
CA ILE A 20 -6.28 -0.91 -10.59
C ILE A 20 -5.07 -1.65 -11.19
N ALA A 21 -5.13 -2.04 -12.46
CA ALA A 21 -4.05 -2.73 -13.14
C ALA A 21 -2.73 -1.93 -13.14
N GLY A 22 -2.82 -0.61 -13.37
CA GLY A 22 -1.67 0.29 -13.34
C GLY A 22 -1.04 0.32 -11.94
N THR A 23 -1.87 0.46 -10.91
CA THR A 23 -1.37 0.54 -9.54
C THR A 23 -0.81 -0.79 -9.04
N ARG A 24 -1.42 -1.93 -9.40
CA ARG A 24 -0.85 -3.25 -9.09
C ARG A 24 0.53 -3.43 -9.73
N ARG A 25 0.72 -2.95 -10.96
CA ARG A 25 2.02 -2.97 -11.65
C ARG A 25 3.06 -2.12 -10.92
N ALA A 26 2.70 -0.89 -10.56
CA ALA A 26 3.58 0.00 -9.81
C ALA A 26 3.92 -0.59 -8.43
N PHE A 27 2.92 -1.13 -7.72
CA PHE A 27 3.12 -1.76 -6.42
C PHE A 27 4.05 -2.96 -6.48
N ARG A 28 3.97 -3.84 -7.49
CA ARG A 28 4.91 -4.96 -7.65
C ARG A 28 6.36 -4.48 -7.77
N LYS A 29 6.61 -3.41 -8.53
CA LYS A 29 7.95 -2.82 -8.64
C LYS A 29 8.43 -2.23 -7.31
N LEU A 30 7.56 -1.47 -6.65
CA LEU A 30 7.87 -0.89 -5.34
C LEU A 30 8.16 -1.97 -4.29
N ARG A 31 7.36 -3.04 -4.29
CA ARG A 31 7.53 -4.17 -3.38
C ARG A 31 8.89 -4.84 -3.58
N GLY A 32 9.34 -5.02 -4.81
CA GLY A 32 10.68 -5.56 -5.09
C GLY A 32 11.81 -4.72 -4.48
N ILE A 33 11.68 -3.39 -4.46
CA ILE A 33 12.65 -2.51 -3.77
C ILE A 33 12.61 -2.75 -2.25
N TYR A 34 11.42 -2.80 -1.65
CA TYR A 34 11.28 -3.08 -0.22
C TYR A 34 11.79 -4.46 0.16
N ASP A 35 11.58 -5.46 -0.71
CA ASP A 35 12.09 -6.83 -0.53
C ASP A 35 13.63 -6.85 -0.54
N ALA A 36 14.27 -6.15 -1.47
CA ALA A 36 15.72 -6.02 -1.51
C ALA A 36 16.30 -5.31 -0.27
N CYS A 37 15.50 -4.46 0.39
CA CYS A 37 15.86 -3.82 1.66
C CYS A 37 15.49 -4.66 2.90
N GLY A 38 14.95 -5.87 2.75
CA GLY A 38 14.48 -6.68 3.87
C GLY A 38 13.25 -6.10 4.60
N ALA A 39 12.51 -5.19 3.97
CA ALA A 39 11.40 -4.43 4.53
C ALA A 39 10.06 -4.74 3.85
N SER A 40 9.91 -5.93 3.26
CA SER A 40 8.72 -6.40 2.56
C SER A 40 7.41 -6.17 3.32
N ASP A 41 7.45 -6.41 4.63
CA ASP A 41 6.32 -6.26 5.55
C ASP A 41 5.87 -4.80 5.74
N GLN A 42 6.72 -3.85 5.35
CA GLN A 42 6.46 -2.41 5.39
C GLN A 42 5.79 -1.86 4.13
N CYS A 43 5.72 -2.65 3.05
CA CYS A 43 5.08 -2.26 1.79
C CYS A 43 3.81 -3.07 1.54
N ARG A 44 2.65 -2.43 1.74
CA ARG A 44 1.33 -3.07 1.58
C ARG A 44 0.41 -2.24 0.69
N LEU A 45 -0.33 -2.95 -0.16
CA LEU A 45 -1.41 -2.45 -0.98
C LEU A 45 -2.75 -2.83 -0.33
N VAL A 46 -3.62 -1.86 -0.10
CA VAL A 46 -5.00 -2.08 0.36
C VAL A 46 -5.94 -1.78 -0.80
N VAL A 47 -6.82 -2.73 -1.12
CA VAL A 47 -7.79 -2.61 -2.22
C VAL A 47 -9.20 -2.64 -1.65
N GLY A 48 -9.99 -1.61 -1.96
CA GLY A 48 -11.40 -1.57 -1.61
C GLY A 48 -12.30 -2.30 -2.63
N PRO A 49 -13.50 -2.74 -2.23
CA PRO A 49 -14.40 -3.53 -3.09
C PRO A 49 -15.02 -2.74 -4.26
N GLU A 50 -15.24 -1.44 -4.11
CA GLU A 50 -15.91 -0.60 -5.11
C GLU A 50 -14.97 0.48 -5.70
N GLY A 51 -15.55 1.44 -6.42
CA GLY A 51 -14.84 2.49 -7.16
C GLY A 51 -14.22 3.60 -6.30
N HIS A 52 -14.24 4.83 -6.82
CA HIS A 52 -13.46 5.98 -6.36
C HIS A 52 -13.87 6.50 -4.96
N ARG A 53 -13.44 5.80 -3.91
CA ARG A 53 -13.73 6.12 -2.51
C ARG A 53 -12.57 5.73 -1.60
N PHE A 54 -12.29 6.55 -0.60
CA PHE A 54 -11.43 6.17 0.52
C PHE A 54 -12.17 5.25 1.50
N TYR A 55 -11.64 4.05 1.73
CA TYR A 55 -12.17 3.07 2.69
C TYR A 55 -11.45 3.22 4.02
N ALA A 56 -11.95 4.12 4.88
CA ALA A 56 -11.34 4.38 6.18
C ALA A 56 -11.14 3.09 6.99
N ASP A 57 -12.17 2.25 7.10
CA ASP A 57 -12.09 1.01 7.90
C ASP A 57 -11.07 -0.01 7.37
N LEU A 58 -10.75 0.02 6.07
CA LEU A 58 -9.70 -0.82 5.49
C LEU A 58 -8.32 -0.16 5.59
N ALA A 59 -8.25 1.14 5.35
CA ALA A 59 -7.00 1.89 5.25
C ALA A 59 -6.41 2.23 6.61
N TRP A 60 -7.22 2.56 7.61
CA TRP A 60 -6.77 3.02 8.92
C TRP A 60 -6.10 1.94 9.76
N PRO A 61 -6.63 0.72 9.90
CA PRO A 61 -5.91 -0.36 10.56
C PRO A 61 -4.59 -0.67 9.84
N ALA A 62 -4.63 -0.67 8.51
CA ALA A 62 -3.46 -0.87 7.69
C ALA A 62 -2.43 0.23 7.88
N MET A 63 -2.83 1.50 8.10
CA MET A 63 -2.00 2.69 8.36
C MET A 63 -1.51 2.77 9.82
N GLN A 64 -2.26 2.31 10.79
CA GLN A 64 -1.78 2.24 12.17
C GLN A 64 -0.69 1.19 12.33
N LYS A 65 -0.83 0.02 11.69
CA LYS A 65 0.12 -1.10 11.83
C LYS A 65 1.59 -0.74 11.57
N ALA A 66 1.86 -0.03 10.49
CA ALA A 66 3.19 0.48 10.14
C ALA A 66 3.43 1.94 10.56
N MET A 67 2.52 2.60 11.30
CA MET A 67 2.87 3.81 12.05
C MET A 67 3.34 3.45 13.46
N ARG A 68 2.95 2.28 13.98
CA ARG A 68 3.47 1.75 15.24
C ARG A 68 4.98 1.63 15.15
N ARG A 69 5.66 2.46 15.94
CA ARG A 69 7.10 2.37 16.18
C ARG A 69 7.38 1.15 17.05
N ARG A 70 8.40 0.37 16.67
CA ARG A 70 9.18 -0.44 17.60
C ARG A 70 10.45 0.33 17.91
#